data_AF-A0A8S3DCC8-F1
#
_entry.id   AF-A0A8S3DCC8-F1
#
_cell.length_a   1.000
_cell.length_b   1.000
_cell.length_c   1.000
_cell.angle_alpha   90.00
_cell.angle_beta   90.00
_cell.angle_gamma   90.00
#
_symmetry.space_group_name_H-M   'P 1'
#
loop_
_entity.id
_entity.type
_entity.pdbx_description
1 polymer ?
#
loop_
_entity_poly.entity_id
_entity_poly.type
_entity_poly.pdbx_seq_one_letter_code
_entity_poly.pdbx_strand_id
1 'polypeptide(L)'
;MMSTEYYDGKTHRYVDFPITDVLQMMGRAGRPQFDDSGKAVIMVHDVKKNFYKKFLYEPFPVESSLLNVLSDHLNAEIVSGTISTKQEALDYLTWTYFFRRLLVNPSYYQMEPLASDANEQVTLNTYLSTIVQRSLDELIRSTCVLISEDDQRTLQATVHGRIASHYYISYKTINMFAQRVTSNTTIADLIDIISSAHEYAEMPVRHNEDELHKTMVDHVRIPFQRPPQLDSPHLKTNLLIQFHLSRLEFPRVDYVTDLKSCLDQIVRVIQALIDLCAYKALLSPCLLCIHFLQMIIQARWITDPDVLTLPHIIDRSFARIFSSRLCQLTDIKRETLNSMIQTHLTTAQIDDIYEHLMRLPQIELTFNIRGFWSTRVETRQLPANVHADQEYTLQ
;
A
#
# COMPACT_ATOMS: atom_id res chain seq x y z
N MET A 1 26.18 -20.23 9.20
CA MET A 1 25.45 -18.96 9.39
C MET A 1 26.24 -18.11 10.37
N MET A 2 26.66 -16.93 9.94
CA MET A 2 27.52 -16.02 10.71
C MET A 2 26.61 -14.86 11.17
N SER A 3 26.15 -14.90 12.43
CA SER A 3 25.09 -14.07 13.03
C SER A 3 23.64 -14.57 12.83
N THR A 4 22.86 -14.52 13.91
CA THR A 4 21.42 -14.87 13.96
C THR A 4 20.53 -13.67 14.28
N GLU A 5 21.05 -12.46 14.08
CA GLU A 5 20.39 -11.21 14.41
C GLU A 5 20.37 -10.28 13.20
N TYR A 6 19.33 -9.44 13.12
CA TYR A 6 19.24 -8.32 12.18
C TYR A 6 18.95 -7.02 12.93
N TYR A 7 19.35 -5.89 12.37
CA TYR A 7 19.08 -4.58 12.99
C TYR A 7 17.65 -4.14 12.69
N ASP A 8 16.87 -3.86 13.74
CA ASP A 8 15.57 -3.23 13.65
C ASP A 8 15.68 -1.73 13.91
N GLY A 9 15.42 -0.93 12.87
CA GLY A 9 15.46 0.53 12.94
C GLY A 9 14.41 1.15 13.87
N LYS A 10 13.30 0.46 14.15
CA LYS A 10 12.24 1.00 15.03
C LYS A 10 12.65 0.99 16.49
N THR A 11 13.24 -0.12 16.92
CA THR A 11 13.67 -0.32 18.31
C THR A 11 15.13 0.05 18.55
N HIS A 12 15.87 0.40 17.47
CA HIS A 12 17.32 0.68 17.47
C HIS A 12 18.14 -0.46 18.09
N ARG A 13 17.73 -1.70 17.85
CA ARG A 13 18.32 -2.90 18.47
C ARG A 13 18.48 -4.00 17.46
N TYR A 14 19.43 -4.88 17.73
CA TYR A 14 19.54 -6.15 17.03
C TYR A 14 18.47 -7.10 17.58
N VAL A 15 17.62 -7.59 16.68
CA VAL A 15 16.53 -8.53 16.96
C VAL A 15 16.91 -9.87 16.35
N ASP A 16 16.56 -10.95 17.03
CA ASP A 16 16.80 -12.30 16.54
C ASP A 16 15.99 -12.58 15.28
N PHE A 17 16.58 -13.33 14.34
CA PHE A 17 15.80 -13.89 13.24
C PHE A 17 14.70 -14.80 13.78
N PRO A 18 13.49 -14.75 13.18
CA PRO A 18 12.47 -15.77 13.41
C PRO A 18 13.07 -17.16 13.24
N ILE A 19 12.70 -18.08 14.14
CA ILE A 19 13.22 -19.46 14.11
C ILE A 19 12.91 -20.16 12.77
N THR A 20 11.82 -19.78 12.12
CA THR A 20 11.42 -20.26 10.80
C THR A 20 12.45 -19.93 9.74
N ASP A 21 13.06 -18.75 9.79
CA ASP A 21 14.08 -18.32 8.83
C ASP A 21 15.37 -19.10 9.06
N VAL A 22 15.74 -19.29 10.34
CA VAL A 22 16.89 -20.13 10.70
C VAL A 22 16.69 -21.58 10.26
N LEU A 23 15.48 -22.14 10.41
CA LEU A 23 15.11 -23.47 9.92
C LEU A 23 15.16 -23.54 8.39
N GLN A 24 14.69 -22.51 7.68
CA GLN A 24 14.79 -22.42 6.21
C GLN A 24 16.25 -22.37 5.76
N MET A 25 17.08 -21.57 6.41
CA MET A 25 18.51 -21.45 6.12
C MET A 25 19.25 -22.76 6.43
N MET A 26 18.91 -23.46 7.51
CA MET A 26 19.42 -24.79 7.82
C MET A 26 18.96 -25.84 6.80
N GLY A 27 17.72 -25.76 6.32
CA GLY A 27 17.15 -26.67 5.32
C GLY A 27 17.84 -26.61 3.95
N ARG A 28 18.66 -25.58 3.70
CA ARG A 28 19.52 -25.50 2.51
C ARG A 28 20.83 -26.27 2.65
N ALA A 29 21.15 -26.79 3.84
CA ALA A 29 22.38 -27.53 4.08
C ALA A 29 22.25 -28.98 3.59
N GLY A 30 22.93 -29.29 2.48
CA GLY A 30 22.94 -30.61 1.85
C GLY A 30 21.99 -30.68 0.66
N ARG A 31 22.49 -31.17 -0.48
CA ARG A 31 21.72 -31.29 -1.72
C ARG A 31 21.19 -32.72 -1.84
N PRO A 32 19.86 -32.90 -1.97
CA PRO A 32 19.29 -34.19 -2.31
C PRO A 32 19.99 -34.74 -3.56
N GLN A 33 20.44 -35.99 -3.52
CA GLN A 33 21.16 -36.73 -4.59
C GLN A 33 22.68 -36.54 -4.72
N PHE A 34 23.28 -35.49 -4.14
CA PHE A 34 24.73 -35.24 -4.29
C PHE A 34 25.52 -35.45 -3.00
N ASP A 35 24.93 -35.08 -1.86
CA ASP A 35 25.64 -35.07 -0.58
C ASP A 35 25.04 -36.15 0.35
N ASP A 36 25.89 -37.01 0.93
CA ASP A 36 25.46 -38.05 1.87
C ASP A 36 25.02 -37.50 3.22
N SER A 37 25.47 -36.29 3.57
CA SER A 37 25.06 -35.59 4.79
C SER A 37 25.11 -34.07 4.63
N GLY A 38 24.11 -33.38 5.19
CA GLY A 38 24.09 -31.93 5.35
C GLY A 38 24.72 -31.52 6.68
N LYS A 39 25.64 -30.56 6.67
CA LYS A 39 26.21 -29.96 7.89
C LYS A 39 25.84 -28.49 7.96
N ALA A 40 25.08 -28.10 8.98
CA ALA A 40 24.78 -26.71 9.27
C ALA A 40 25.46 -26.28 10.58
N VAL A 41 26.23 -25.19 10.52
CA VAL A 41 26.87 -24.58 11.69
C VAL A 41 26.19 -23.24 11.96
N ILE A 42 25.55 -23.14 13.12
CA ILE A 42 24.86 -21.95 13.61
C ILE A 42 25.74 -21.29 14.67
N MET A 43 26.25 -20.09 14.37
CA MET A 43 27.05 -19.30 15.29
C MET A 43 26.13 -18.30 16.00
N VAL A 44 25.97 -18.45 17.31
CA VAL A 44 25.06 -17.64 18.16
C VAL A 44 25.78 -17.19 19.43
N HIS A 45 25.27 -16.13 20.05
CA HIS A 45 25.69 -15.75 21.40
C HIS A 45 25.39 -16.87 22.40
N ASP A 46 26.27 -17.09 23.39
CA ASP A 46 26.21 -18.27 24.27
C ASP A 46 24.87 -18.37 25.03
N VAL A 47 24.33 -17.23 25.48
CA VAL A 47 23.02 -17.14 26.16
C VAL A 47 21.87 -17.71 25.30
N LYS A 48 21.97 -17.61 23.96
CA LYS A 48 20.94 -18.05 23.01
C LYS A 48 21.14 -19.49 22.53
N LYS A 49 22.28 -20.11 22.82
CA LYS A 49 22.61 -21.48 22.40
C LYS A 49 21.56 -22.49 22.81
N ASN A 50 21.09 -22.42 24.06
CA ASN A 50 20.09 -23.36 24.58
C ASN A 50 18.72 -23.16 23.94
N PHE A 51 18.35 -21.91 23.61
CA PHE A 51 17.12 -21.60 22.87
C PHE A 51 17.12 -22.27 21.49
N TYR A 52 18.15 -22.01 20.68
CA TYR A 52 18.25 -22.62 19.34
C TYR A 52 18.41 -24.14 19.44
N LYS A 53 19.23 -24.66 20.37
CA LYS A 53 19.35 -26.11 20.56
C LYS A 53 17.99 -26.74 20.84
N LYS A 54 17.17 -26.18 21.72
CA LYS A 54 15.85 -26.72 22.03
C LYS A 54 14.96 -26.74 20.79
N PHE A 55 14.78 -25.60 20.13
CA PHE A 55 13.81 -25.46 19.03
C PHE A 55 14.26 -25.99 17.66
N LEU A 56 15.52 -26.42 17.54
CA LEU A 56 15.99 -27.17 16.37
C LEU A 56 15.68 -28.68 16.48
N TYR A 57 15.59 -29.20 17.71
CA TYR A 57 15.29 -30.63 17.95
C TYR A 57 13.84 -30.86 18.39
N GLU A 58 13.20 -29.86 19.00
CA GLU A 58 11.80 -29.88 19.38
C GLU A 58 10.99 -28.91 18.51
N PRO A 59 9.78 -29.29 18.06
CA PRO A 59 8.93 -28.39 17.29
C PRO A 59 8.62 -27.09 18.05
N PHE A 60 8.73 -25.95 17.36
CA PHE A 60 8.37 -24.65 17.94
C PHE A 60 6.85 -24.52 18.12
N PRO A 61 6.35 -24.11 19.30
CA PRO A 61 4.92 -23.91 19.51
C PRO A 61 4.43 -22.71 18.69
N VAL A 62 3.54 -22.97 17.73
CA VAL A 62 2.97 -21.92 16.88
C VAL A 62 1.76 -21.30 17.58
N GLU A 63 1.82 -20.00 17.86
CA GLU A 63 0.72 -19.21 18.43
C GLU A 63 0.06 -18.32 17.35
N SER A 64 -1.15 -17.84 17.62
CA SER A 64 -1.88 -16.97 16.69
C SER A 64 -1.52 -15.49 16.89
N SER A 65 -1.34 -14.77 15.78
CA SER A 65 -1.14 -13.31 15.76
C SER A 65 -2.40 -12.54 15.34
N LEU A 66 -3.56 -13.21 15.26
CA LEU A 66 -4.81 -12.63 14.75
C LEU A 66 -5.23 -11.35 15.49
N LEU A 67 -4.98 -11.27 16.81
CA LEU A 67 -5.39 -10.12 17.63
C LEU A 67 -4.82 -8.78 17.14
N ASN A 68 -3.66 -8.79 16.47
CA ASN A 68 -3.01 -7.56 15.98
C ASN A 68 -3.72 -6.97 14.76
N VAL A 69 -4.42 -7.80 13.99
CA VAL A 69 -5.05 -7.47 12.70
C VAL A 69 -6.56 -7.77 12.69
N LEU A 70 -7.13 -8.10 13.86
CA LEU A 70 -8.51 -8.56 13.98
C LEU A 70 -9.51 -7.55 13.43
N SER A 71 -9.30 -6.26 13.67
CA SER A 71 -10.18 -5.20 13.21
C SER A 71 -10.29 -5.18 11.67
N ASP A 72 -9.20 -5.40 10.94
CA ASP A 72 -9.21 -5.46 9.47
C ASP A 72 -9.97 -6.69 8.95
N HIS A 73 -9.79 -7.86 9.60
CA HIS A 73 -10.52 -9.08 9.25
C HIS A 73 -12.02 -8.97 9.55
N LEU A 74 -12.39 -8.44 10.72
CA LEU A 74 -13.79 -8.21 11.07
C LEU A 74 -14.45 -7.24 10.08
N ASN A 75 -13.75 -6.17 9.68
CA ASN A 75 -14.26 -5.25 8.66
C ASN A 75 -14.52 -5.98 7.33
N ALA A 76 -13.60 -6.84 6.88
CA ALA A 76 -13.77 -7.61 5.65
C ALA A 76 -14.99 -8.55 5.71
N GLU A 77 -15.19 -9.25 6.82
CA GLU A 77 -16.32 -10.16 6.99
C GLU A 77 -17.66 -9.43 7.13
N ILE A 78 -17.68 -8.24 7.74
CA ILE A 78 -18.86 -7.36 7.78
C ILE A 78 -19.19 -6.83 6.38
N VAL A 79 -18.18 -6.44 5.59
CA VAL A 79 -18.36 -6.01 4.19
C VAL A 79 -18.89 -7.15 3.32
N SER A 80 -18.40 -8.38 3.53
CA SER A 80 -18.86 -9.59 2.84
C SER A 80 -20.28 -10.01 3.24
N GLY A 81 -20.81 -9.48 4.35
CA GLY A 81 -22.10 -9.87 4.91
C GLY A 81 -22.09 -11.20 5.67
N THR A 82 -20.91 -11.79 5.92
CA THR A 82 -20.76 -12.98 6.78
C THR A 82 -21.11 -12.65 8.23
N ILE A 83 -20.72 -11.45 8.67
CA ILE A 83 -20.97 -10.94 10.03
C ILE A 83 -21.90 -9.74 9.93
N SER A 84 -23.13 -9.91 10.41
CA SER A 84 -24.16 -8.87 10.51
C SER A 84 -24.43 -8.46 11.97
N THR A 85 -24.00 -9.26 12.96
CA THR A 85 -24.21 -8.95 14.38
C THR A 85 -22.97 -9.20 15.23
N LYS A 86 -22.93 -8.62 16.44
CA LYS A 86 -21.85 -8.88 17.42
C LYS A 86 -21.78 -10.37 17.82
N GLN A 87 -22.91 -11.07 17.86
CA GLN A 87 -22.93 -12.50 18.19
C GLN A 87 -22.25 -13.31 17.08
N GLU A 88 -22.56 -13.01 15.81
CA GLU A 88 -21.91 -13.66 14.67
C GLU A 88 -20.40 -13.38 14.64
N ALA A 89 -19.96 -12.20 15.09
CA ALA A 89 -18.53 -11.91 15.25
C ALA A 89 -17.85 -12.78 16.30
N LEU A 90 -18.54 -13.08 17.41
CA LEU A 90 -18.05 -14.03 18.41
C LEU A 90 -18.01 -15.45 17.84
N ASP A 91 -19.06 -15.85 17.14
CA ASP A 91 -19.15 -17.16 16.50
C ASP A 91 -18.04 -17.32 15.46
N TYR A 92 -17.77 -16.30 14.64
CA TYR A 92 -16.65 -16.25 13.70
C TYR A 92 -15.31 -16.53 14.38
N LEU A 93 -15.05 -15.89 15.54
CA LEU A 93 -13.80 -16.14 16.28
C LEU A 93 -13.64 -17.60 16.67
N THR A 94 -14.72 -18.34 16.95
CA THR A 94 -14.64 -19.76 17.33
C THR A 94 -14.07 -20.66 16.22
N TRP A 95 -14.16 -20.23 14.96
CA TRP A 95 -13.62 -20.94 13.79
C TRP A 95 -12.14 -20.68 13.56
N THR A 96 -11.53 -19.76 14.29
CA THR A 96 -10.15 -19.33 14.06
C THR A 96 -9.13 -20.20 14.80
N TYR A 97 -7.89 -20.24 14.27
CA TYR A 97 -6.77 -20.86 14.97
C TYR A 97 -6.50 -20.20 16.33
N PHE A 98 -6.78 -18.90 16.44
CA PHE A 98 -6.69 -18.15 17.70
C PHE A 98 -7.55 -18.79 18.79
N PHE A 99 -8.83 -19.09 18.53
CA PHE A 99 -9.70 -19.69 19.54
C PHE A 99 -9.19 -21.05 20.01
N ARG A 100 -8.68 -21.89 19.09
CA ARG A 100 -8.07 -23.18 19.44
C ARG A 100 -6.86 -23.02 20.36
N ARG A 101 -6.01 -22.02 20.10
CA ARG A 101 -4.82 -21.75 20.93
C ARG A 101 -5.15 -21.08 22.26
N LEU A 102 -6.16 -20.22 22.30
CA LEU A 102 -6.63 -19.55 23.51
C LEU A 102 -7.01 -20.57 24.59
N LEU A 103 -7.67 -21.67 24.21
CA LEU A 103 -8.05 -22.74 25.14
C LEU A 103 -6.86 -23.54 25.70
N VAL A 104 -5.75 -23.61 24.97
CA VAL A 104 -4.57 -24.40 25.35
C VAL A 104 -3.56 -23.57 26.14
N ASN A 105 -3.40 -22.29 25.77
CA ASN A 105 -2.42 -21.39 26.38
C ASN A 105 -3.03 -20.00 26.65
N PRO A 106 -3.99 -19.86 27.59
CA PRO A 106 -4.67 -18.59 27.85
C PRO A 106 -3.71 -17.47 28.29
N SER A 107 -2.68 -17.81 29.07
CA SER A 107 -1.72 -16.86 29.62
C SER A 107 -0.92 -16.14 28.54
N TYR A 108 -0.63 -16.79 27.40
CA TYR A 108 0.04 -16.15 26.27
C TYR A 108 -0.78 -14.99 25.69
N TYR A 109 -2.10 -15.13 25.67
CA TYR A 109 -3.02 -14.10 25.19
C TYR A 109 -3.45 -13.10 26.27
N GLN A 110 -2.79 -13.11 27.45
CA GLN A 110 -3.09 -12.20 28.56
C GLN A 110 -4.53 -12.32 29.05
N MET A 111 -5.10 -13.53 28.98
CA MET A 111 -6.41 -13.80 29.55
C MET A 111 -6.24 -13.98 31.06
N GLU A 112 -6.62 -12.96 31.82
CA GLU A 112 -6.62 -13.01 33.28
C GLU A 112 -7.86 -13.77 33.79
N PRO A 113 -7.72 -14.62 34.82
CA PRO A 113 -8.87 -15.25 35.45
C PRO A 113 -9.74 -14.15 36.09
N LEU A 114 -11.04 -14.17 35.81
CA LEU A 114 -12.00 -13.49 36.67
C LEU A 114 -11.89 -14.11 38.08
N ALA A 115 -12.24 -13.34 39.12
CA ALA A 115 -12.13 -13.73 40.53
C ALA A 115 -12.37 -15.22 40.79
N SER A 116 -11.69 -15.81 41.77
CA SER A 116 -11.50 -17.25 42.03
C SER A 116 -12.76 -18.16 42.06
N ASP A 117 -13.96 -17.61 41.98
CA ASP A 117 -15.25 -18.32 41.92
C ASP A 117 -15.93 -18.27 40.54
N ALA A 118 -15.33 -17.65 39.52
CA ALA A 118 -15.91 -17.55 38.17
C ALA A 118 -15.55 -18.77 37.31
N ASN A 119 -16.58 -19.39 36.71
CA ASN A 119 -16.40 -20.50 35.75
C ASN A 119 -15.47 -20.09 34.59
N GLU A 120 -14.56 -20.98 34.19
CA GLU A 120 -13.62 -20.77 33.06
C GLU A 120 -14.33 -20.34 31.77
N GLN A 121 -15.50 -20.92 31.49
CA GLN A 121 -16.33 -20.59 30.33
C GLN A 121 -16.84 -19.14 30.34
N VAL A 122 -17.17 -18.61 31.52
CA VAL A 122 -17.62 -17.22 31.68
C VAL A 122 -16.46 -16.27 31.41
N THR A 123 -15.28 -16.57 31.95
CA THR A 123 -14.05 -15.80 31.68
C THR A 123 -13.74 -15.77 30.20
N LEU A 124 -13.84 -16.91 29.50
CA LEU A 124 -13.61 -17.02 28.06
C LEU A 124 -14.56 -16.15 27.25
N ASN A 125 -15.86 -16.28 27.50
CA ASN A 125 -16.89 -15.52 26.78
C ASN A 125 -16.76 -14.02 27.02
N THR A 126 -16.45 -13.61 28.25
CA THR A 126 -16.18 -12.20 28.59
C THR A 126 -14.95 -11.68 27.86
N TYR A 127 -13.85 -12.44 27.85
CA TYR A 127 -12.62 -12.06 27.16
C TYR A 127 -12.83 -11.89 25.64
N LEU A 128 -13.47 -12.85 24.99
CA LEU A 128 -13.81 -12.76 23.56
C LEU A 128 -14.75 -11.59 23.27
N SER A 129 -15.76 -11.38 24.12
CA SER A 129 -16.67 -10.23 24.01
C SER A 129 -15.95 -8.89 24.10
N THR A 130 -14.97 -8.77 24.99
CA THR A 130 -14.14 -7.57 25.14
C THR A 130 -13.28 -7.33 23.90
N ILE A 131 -12.65 -8.37 23.35
CA ILE A 131 -11.84 -8.26 22.13
C ILE A 131 -12.68 -7.81 20.95
N VAL A 132 -13.82 -8.47 20.71
CA VAL A 132 -14.74 -8.11 19.62
C VAL A 132 -15.23 -6.69 19.81
N GLN A 133 -15.64 -6.30 21.03
CA GLN A 133 -16.08 -4.94 21.30
C GLN A 133 -14.99 -3.92 21.00
N ARG A 134 -13.75 -4.16 21.46
CA ARG A 134 -12.62 -3.25 21.19
C ARG A 134 -12.37 -3.08 19.69
N SER A 135 -12.37 -4.17 18.93
CA SER A 135 -12.16 -4.10 17.48
C SER A 135 -13.32 -3.40 16.77
N LEU A 136 -14.58 -3.64 17.18
CA LEU A 136 -15.72 -2.92 16.64
C LEU A 136 -15.66 -1.42 16.99
N ASP A 137 -15.27 -1.07 18.21
CA ASP A 137 -15.09 0.33 18.62
C ASP A 137 -14.03 1.04 17.78
N GLU A 138 -12.92 0.37 17.46
CA GLU A 138 -11.91 0.89 16.53
C GLU A 138 -12.48 1.14 15.13
N LEU A 139 -13.25 0.19 14.60
CA LEU A 139 -13.88 0.30 13.27
C LEU A 139 -14.96 1.38 13.20
N ILE A 140 -15.71 1.58 14.29
CA ILE A 140 -16.70 2.65 14.41
C ILE A 140 -15.99 4.01 14.48
N ARG A 141 -14.92 4.12 15.28
CA ARG A 141 -14.10 5.35 15.36
C ARG A 141 -13.44 5.71 14.03
N SER A 142 -13.06 4.72 13.22
CA SER A 142 -12.53 4.93 11.87
C SER A 142 -13.62 5.10 10.81
N THR A 143 -14.90 5.18 11.19
CA THR A 143 -16.06 5.30 10.30
C THR A 143 -16.18 4.17 9.27
N CYS A 144 -15.58 3.01 9.52
CA CYS A 144 -15.61 1.85 8.63
C CYS A 144 -16.87 1.01 8.82
N VAL A 145 -17.38 0.94 10.05
CA VAL A 145 -18.60 0.22 10.41
C VAL A 145 -19.53 1.15 11.19
N LEU A 146 -20.83 0.98 10.98
CA LEU A 146 -21.88 1.63 11.76
C LEU A 146 -22.80 0.56 12.37
N ILE A 147 -23.43 0.91 13.49
CA ILE A 147 -24.52 0.12 14.07
C ILE A 147 -25.81 0.75 13.59
N SER A 148 -26.71 -0.07 13.04
CA SER A 148 -28.02 0.38 12.53
C SER A 148 -28.81 1.09 13.63
N GLU A 149 -29.36 2.27 13.31
CA GLU A 149 -30.16 3.06 14.25
C GLU A 149 -31.51 2.40 14.57
N ASP A 150 -32.03 1.59 13.65
CA ASP A 150 -33.35 0.97 13.74
C ASP A 150 -33.44 -0.10 14.84
N ASP A 151 -32.39 -0.91 14.97
CA ASP A 151 -32.38 -2.08 15.88
C ASP A 151 -31.23 -2.05 16.91
N GLN A 152 -30.29 -1.11 16.77
CA GLN A 152 -29.06 -1.00 17.56
C GLN A 152 -28.26 -2.30 17.69
N ARG A 153 -28.37 -3.19 16.71
CA ARG A 153 -27.77 -4.54 16.74
C ARG A 153 -27.10 -4.92 15.43
N THR A 154 -27.65 -4.49 14.31
CA THR A 154 -27.12 -4.83 12.99
C THR A 154 -25.88 -3.98 12.68
N LEU A 155 -24.79 -4.66 12.34
CA LEU A 155 -23.54 -4.06 11.87
C LEU A 155 -23.64 -3.82 10.36
N GLN A 156 -23.32 -2.60 9.93
CA GLN A 156 -23.35 -2.21 8.53
C GLN A 156 -22.00 -1.64 8.12
N ALA A 157 -21.44 -2.15 7.03
CA ALA A 157 -20.22 -1.59 6.44
C ALA A 157 -20.51 -0.28 5.72
N THR A 158 -19.75 0.76 6.05
CA THR A 158 -19.76 2.04 5.32
C THR A 158 -18.95 1.96 4.04
N VAL A 159 -18.96 3.03 3.25
CA VAL A 159 -18.07 3.14 2.08
C VAL A 159 -16.59 3.08 2.48
N HIS A 160 -16.20 3.63 3.64
CA HIS A 160 -14.82 3.52 4.13
C HIS A 160 -14.44 2.05 4.40
N GLY A 161 -15.33 1.29 5.04
CA GLY A 161 -15.11 -0.14 5.31
C GLY A 161 -15.02 -0.96 4.02
N ARG A 162 -15.89 -0.65 3.05
CA ARG A 162 -15.89 -1.29 1.71
C ARG A 162 -14.60 -1.01 0.95
N ILE A 163 -14.11 0.24 0.94
CA ILE A 163 -12.84 0.61 0.31
C ILE A 163 -11.68 -0.13 1.00
N ALA A 164 -11.62 -0.13 2.33
CA ALA A 164 -10.58 -0.84 3.09
C ALA A 164 -10.54 -2.33 2.73
N SER A 165 -11.70 -2.99 2.72
CA SER A 165 -11.82 -4.41 2.40
C SER A 165 -11.50 -4.73 0.93
N HIS A 166 -11.93 -3.89 -0.01
CA HIS A 166 -11.74 -4.14 -1.44
C HIS A 166 -10.26 -4.08 -1.84
N TYR A 167 -9.53 -3.10 -1.31
CA TYR A 167 -8.12 -2.86 -1.65
C TYR A 167 -7.13 -3.54 -0.69
N TYR A 168 -7.60 -4.28 0.32
CA TYR A 168 -6.77 -4.88 1.36
C TYR A 168 -5.88 -3.85 2.06
N ILE A 169 -6.49 -2.76 2.52
CA ILE A 169 -5.83 -1.65 3.21
C ILE A 169 -6.35 -1.57 4.64
N SER A 170 -5.46 -1.22 5.56
CA SER A 170 -5.83 -1.12 6.97
C SER A 170 -6.85 0.00 7.20
N TYR A 171 -7.80 -0.26 8.10
CA TYR A 171 -8.79 0.73 8.55
C TYR A 171 -8.13 2.02 9.07
N LYS A 172 -6.90 1.91 9.61
CA LYS A 172 -6.10 3.05 10.09
C LYS A 172 -5.70 3.99 8.95
N THR A 173 -5.28 3.42 7.81
CA THR A 173 -4.91 4.19 6.62
C THR A 173 -6.11 4.91 6.03
N ILE A 174 -7.24 4.24 5.90
CA ILE A 174 -8.47 4.85 5.39
C ILE A 174 -8.95 6.00 6.30
N ASN A 175 -8.89 5.81 7.62
CA ASN A 175 -9.22 6.88 8.56
C ASN A 175 -8.27 8.09 8.41
N MET A 176 -6.96 7.82 8.29
CA MET A 176 -5.96 8.87 8.11
C MET A 176 -6.18 9.63 6.78
N PHE A 177 -6.47 8.93 5.69
CA PHE A 177 -6.85 9.56 4.42
C PHE A 177 -8.11 10.40 4.57
N ALA A 178 -9.13 9.89 5.25
CA ALA A 178 -10.38 10.61 5.47
C ALA A 178 -10.17 11.88 6.31
N GLN A 179 -9.18 11.94 7.20
CA GLN A 179 -8.93 13.11 8.01
C GLN A 179 -8.03 14.15 7.31
N ARG A 180 -7.05 13.70 6.53
CA ARG A 180 -6.01 14.58 5.98
C ARG A 180 -6.32 15.14 4.59
N VAL A 181 -7.13 14.44 3.80
CA VAL A 181 -7.43 14.84 2.42
C VAL A 181 -8.52 15.90 2.40
N THR A 182 -8.22 17.04 1.79
CA THR A 182 -9.13 18.19 1.65
C THR A 182 -9.18 18.67 0.19
N SER A 183 -10.12 19.56 -0.15
CA SER A 183 -10.25 20.12 -1.50
C SER A 183 -8.99 20.82 -2.03
N ASN A 184 -8.10 21.27 -1.14
CA ASN A 184 -6.88 22.02 -1.45
C ASN A 184 -5.60 21.16 -1.39
N THR A 185 -5.74 19.83 -1.33
CA THR A 185 -4.60 18.90 -1.26
C THR A 185 -3.66 19.10 -2.45
N THR A 186 -2.38 19.36 -2.17
CA THR A 186 -1.34 19.52 -3.20
C THR A 186 -0.58 18.21 -3.45
N ILE A 187 0.30 18.18 -4.46
CA ILE A 187 1.16 17.00 -4.74
C ILE A 187 2.09 16.71 -3.56
N ALA A 188 2.60 17.75 -2.90
CA ALA A 188 3.45 17.61 -1.72
C ALA A 188 2.67 16.94 -0.57
N ASP A 189 1.45 17.40 -0.32
CA ASP A 189 0.57 16.81 0.69
C ASP A 189 0.23 15.36 0.35
N LEU A 190 -0.02 15.07 -0.94
CA LEU A 190 -0.37 13.74 -1.41
C LEU A 190 0.76 12.72 -1.18
N ILE A 191 2.01 13.09 -1.50
CA ILE A 191 3.18 12.24 -1.25
C ILE A 191 3.34 11.98 0.25
N ASP A 192 3.17 13.02 1.07
CA ASP A 192 3.26 12.89 2.52
C ASP A 192 2.14 12.02 3.10
N ILE A 193 0.90 12.20 2.65
CA ILE A 193 -0.26 11.38 3.04
C ILE A 193 -0.03 9.91 2.67
N ILE A 194 0.37 9.61 1.43
CA ILE A 194 0.58 8.23 0.96
C ILE A 194 1.74 7.57 1.70
N SER A 195 2.88 8.26 1.86
CA SER A 195 4.03 7.72 2.58
C SER A 195 3.77 7.48 4.08
N SER A 196 2.82 8.22 4.67
CA SER A 196 2.35 8.04 6.05
C SER A 196 1.37 6.87 6.25
N ALA A 197 1.02 6.12 5.20
CA ALA A 197 0.09 5.01 5.29
C ALA A 197 0.62 3.87 6.20
N HIS A 198 -0.28 3.18 6.91
CA HIS A 198 0.06 2.12 7.86
C HIS A 198 0.78 0.94 7.18
N GLU A 199 0.50 0.72 5.89
CA GLU A 199 1.14 -0.30 5.05
C GLU A 199 2.66 -0.14 4.97
N TYR A 200 3.16 1.09 5.13
CA TYR A 200 4.58 1.40 5.11
C TYR A 200 5.21 1.48 6.51
N ALA A 201 4.44 1.22 7.57
CA ALA A 201 4.96 1.26 8.93
C ALA A 201 6.05 0.21 9.13
N GLU A 202 6.03 -0.91 8.40
CA GLU A 202 7.02 -2.00 8.47
C GLU A 202 8.14 -1.89 7.43
N MET A 203 8.28 -0.75 6.73
CA MET A 203 9.40 -0.58 5.78
C MET A 203 10.74 -0.70 6.53
N PRO A 204 11.68 -1.54 6.03
CA PRO A 204 12.91 -1.83 6.76
C PRO A 204 13.81 -0.60 6.78
N VAL A 205 14.22 -0.17 7.97
CA VAL A 205 15.24 0.88 8.17
C VAL A 205 16.46 0.21 8.76
N ARG A 206 17.56 0.17 7.98
CA ARG A 206 18.80 -0.54 8.36
C ARG A 206 19.76 0.39 9.09
N HIS A 207 20.76 -0.19 9.72
CA HIS A 207 21.78 0.56 10.44
C HIS A 207 22.53 1.52 9.50
N ASN A 208 22.77 2.75 9.96
CA ASN A 208 23.43 3.84 9.21
C ASN A 208 22.68 4.29 7.96
N GLU A 209 21.39 3.95 7.81
CA GLU A 209 20.55 4.56 6.77
C GLU A 209 20.12 5.98 7.15
N ASP A 210 20.17 6.37 8.41
CA ASP A 210 19.87 7.72 8.89
C ASP A 210 20.83 8.77 8.33
N GLU A 211 22.12 8.46 8.25
CA GLU A 211 23.13 9.31 7.61
C GLU A 211 22.88 9.43 6.10
N LEU A 212 22.47 8.33 5.45
CA LEU A 212 22.11 8.34 4.04
C LEU A 212 20.84 9.18 3.81
N HIS A 213 19.83 9.01 4.66
CA HIS A 213 18.59 9.79 4.59
C HIS A 213 18.86 11.28 4.73
N LYS A 214 19.81 11.72 5.58
CA LYS A 214 20.25 13.13 5.64
C LYS A 214 20.69 13.63 4.27
N THR A 215 21.57 12.89 3.60
CA THR A 215 22.06 13.28 2.27
C THR A 215 20.96 13.22 1.20
N MET A 216 20.05 12.25 1.28
CA MET A 216 18.96 12.10 0.31
C MET A 216 17.92 13.21 0.42
N VAL A 217 17.64 13.70 1.63
CA VAL A 217 16.71 14.81 1.88
C VAL A 217 17.11 16.08 1.13
N ASP A 218 18.41 16.33 0.94
CA ASP A 218 18.88 17.52 0.22
C ASP A 218 18.68 17.43 -1.31
N HIS A 219 18.47 16.21 -1.84
CA HIS A 219 18.35 15.95 -3.27
C HIS A 219 16.89 15.80 -3.76
N VAL A 220 15.93 15.76 -2.84
CA VAL A 220 14.51 15.60 -3.23
C VAL A 220 13.94 16.89 -3.83
N ARG A 221 13.03 16.72 -4.79
CA ARG A 221 12.38 17.85 -5.48
C ARG A 221 11.44 18.63 -4.57
N ILE A 222 10.71 17.94 -3.69
CA ILE A 222 9.78 18.54 -2.73
C ILE A 222 10.43 18.46 -1.35
N PRO A 223 10.89 19.60 -0.81
CA PRO A 223 11.52 19.63 0.50
C PRO A 223 10.50 19.40 1.61
N PHE A 224 10.96 18.81 2.71
CA PHE A 224 10.13 18.58 3.89
C PHE A 224 9.90 19.91 4.64
N GLN A 225 8.65 20.18 5.02
CA GLN A 225 8.29 21.41 5.74
C GLN A 225 8.88 21.48 7.14
N ARG A 226 9.15 20.32 7.75
CA ARG A 226 9.74 20.17 9.08
C ARG A 226 10.91 19.21 9.01
N PRO A 227 11.91 19.32 9.89
CA PRO A 227 13.00 18.36 9.95
C PRO A 227 12.41 16.96 10.19
N PRO A 228 12.60 16.02 9.25
CA PRO A 228 11.97 14.71 9.35
C PRO A 228 12.74 13.82 10.34
N GLN A 229 12.03 12.84 10.91
CA GLN A 229 12.68 11.79 11.69
C GLN A 229 13.38 10.82 10.73
N LEU A 230 14.72 10.83 10.78
CA LEU A 230 15.57 10.12 9.82
C LEU A 230 15.45 8.60 9.89
N ASP A 231 15.09 8.07 11.05
CA ASP A 231 14.89 6.64 11.28
C ASP A 231 13.48 6.16 10.97
N SER A 232 12.60 7.05 10.47
CA SER A 232 11.20 6.71 10.23
C SER A 232 11.03 5.88 8.94
N PRO A 233 10.33 4.73 9.00
CA PRO A 233 9.92 3.99 7.81
C PRO A 233 9.13 4.85 6.81
N HIS A 234 8.28 5.76 7.31
CA HIS A 234 7.49 6.66 6.48
C HIS A 234 8.35 7.70 5.74
N LEU A 235 9.41 8.21 6.39
CA LEU A 235 10.37 9.08 5.71
C LEU A 235 11.05 8.32 4.57
N LYS A 236 11.52 7.10 4.84
CA LYS A 236 12.16 6.27 3.82
C LYS A 236 11.24 6.05 2.62
N THR A 237 9.96 5.74 2.85
CA THR A 237 8.95 5.62 1.79
C THR A 237 8.80 6.91 0.98
N ASN A 238 8.74 8.07 1.65
CA ASN A 238 8.66 9.37 0.97
C ASN A 238 9.90 9.61 0.07
N LEU A 239 11.10 9.37 0.60
CA LEU A 239 12.35 9.47 -0.14
C LEU A 239 12.38 8.53 -1.35
N LEU A 240 11.99 7.26 -1.17
CA LEU A 240 11.91 6.27 -2.24
C LEU A 240 10.97 6.73 -3.36
N ILE A 241 9.78 7.23 -3.02
CA ILE A 241 8.82 7.78 -3.98
C ILE A 241 9.43 8.95 -4.75
N GLN A 242 10.01 9.93 -4.06
CA GLN A 242 10.56 11.12 -4.71
C GLN A 242 11.78 10.81 -5.58
N PHE A 243 12.64 9.88 -5.16
CA PHE A 243 13.78 9.40 -5.94
C PHE A 243 13.31 8.65 -7.19
N HIS A 244 12.30 7.80 -7.07
CA HIS A 244 11.68 7.09 -8.18
C HIS A 244 11.09 8.04 -9.22
N LEU A 245 10.27 9.00 -8.77
CA LEU A 245 9.68 10.04 -9.65
C LEU A 245 10.76 10.91 -10.32
N SER A 246 11.91 11.05 -9.68
CA SER A 246 13.02 11.84 -10.19
C SER A 246 14.02 11.04 -11.04
N ARG A 247 13.93 9.70 -11.04
CA ARG A 247 14.89 8.76 -11.61
C ARG A 247 16.32 8.97 -11.10
N LEU A 248 16.46 9.27 -9.80
CA LEU A 248 17.75 9.47 -9.16
C LEU A 248 18.40 8.12 -8.82
N GLU A 249 19.73 8.08 -8.83
CA GLU A 249 20.48 6.92 -8.40
C GLU A 249 20.42 6.76 -6.88
N PHE A 250 20.23 5.52 -6.42
CA PHE A 250 20.22 5.20 -5.00
C PHE A 250 21.64 4.96 -4.47
N PRO A 251 21.93 5.34 -3.21
CA PRO A 251 23.27 5.18 -2.63
C PRO A 251 23.66 3.72 -2.39
N ARG A 252 22.68 2.82 -2.24
CA ARG A 252 22.88 1.38 -2.03
C ARG A 252 21.87 0.58 -2.84
N VAL A 253 22.25 -0.64 -3.23
CA VAL A 253 21.40 -1.59 -3.96
C VAL A 253 20.17 -2.01 -3.15
N ASP A 254 20.26 -2.02 -1.82
CA ASP A 254 19.15 -2.36 -0.93
C ASP A 254 17.91 -1.46 -1.13
N TYR A 255 18.11 -0.16 -1.41
CA TYR A 255 17.02 0.77 -1.69
C TYR A 255 16.24 0.40 -2.97
N VAL A 256 16.85 -0.30 -3.93
CA VAL A 256 16.14 -0.79 -5.12
C VAL A 256 15.15 -1.89 -4.73
N THR A 257 15.54 -2.77 -3.81
CA THR A 257 14.65 -3.81 -3.26
C THR A 257 13.53 -3.18 -2.45
N ASP A 258 13.86 -2.21 -1.60
CA ASP A 258 12.88 -1.49 -0.79
C ASP A 258 11.92 -0.67 -1.66
N LEU A 259 12.41 -0.05 -2.74
CA LEU A 259 11.58 0.65 -3.72
C LEU A 259 10.59 -0.32 -4.36
N LYS A 260 11.03 -1.51 -4.76
CA LYS A 260 10.15 -2.53 -5.34
C LYS A 260 9.03 -2.89 -4.36
N SER A 261 9.36 -3.18 -3.10
CA SER A 261 8.36 -3.46 -2.05
C SER A 261 7.40 -2.29 -1.80
N CYS A 262 7.88 -1.06 -1.93
CA CYS A 262 7.04 0.14 -1.86
C CYS A 262 6.07 0.21 -3.06
N LEU A 263 6.58 0.05 -4.28
CA LEU A 263 5.81 0.16 -5.53
C LEU A 263 4.80 -0.99 -5.69
N ASP A 264 5.11 -2.18 -5.20
CA ASP A 264 4.18 -3.32 -5.21
C ASP A 264 2.89 -3.00 -4.41
N GLN A 265 2.98 -2.17 -3.38
CA GLN A 265 1.83 -1.78 -2.53
C GLN A 265 1.20 -0.45 -2.93
N ILE A 266 1.93 0.47 -3.55
CA ILE A 266 1.47 1.84 -3.75
C ILE A 266 0.23 1.95 -4.65
N VAL A 267 0.08 1.05 -5.62
CA VAL A 267 -1.04 1.08 -6.58
C VAL A 267 -2.38 0.93 -5.85
N ARG A 268 -2.51 -0.11 -5.01
CA ARG A 268 -3.74 -0.32 -4.21
C ARG A 268 -4.01 0.85 -3.25
N VAL A 269 -2.95 1.41 -2.65
CA VAL A 269 -3.04 2.54 -1.72
C VAL A 269 -3.59 3.79 -2.42
N ILE A 270 -3.08 4.10 -3.62
CA ILE A 270 -3.56 5.23 -4.42
C ILE A 270 -4.99 5.00 -4.91
N GLN A 271 -5.32 3.78 -5.36
CA GLN A 271 -6.68 3.46 -5.84
C GLN A 271 -7.73 3.64 -4.74
N ALA A 272 -7.45 3.16 -3.53
CA ALA A 272 -8.33 3.39 -2.39
C ALA A 272 -8.50 4.87 -2.05
N LEU A 273 -7.44 5.67 -2.21
CA LEU A 273 -7.51 7.10 -2.02
C LEU A 273 -8.32 7.81 -3.11
N ILE A 274 -8.23 7.36 -4.38
CA ILE A 274 -9.07 7.85 -5.49
C ILE A 274 -10.54 7.63 -5.16
N ASP A 275 -10.92 6.41 -4.77
CA ASP A 275 -12.31 6.08 -4.45
C ASP A 275 -12.83 6.85 -3.23
N LEU A 276 -11.97 7.06 -2.23
CA LEU A 276 -12.32 7.89 -1.07
C LEU A 276 -12.53 9.36 -1.46
N CYS A 277 -11.69 9.91 -2.34
CA CYS A 277 -11.86 11.27 -2.85
C CYS A 277 -13.14 11.39 -3.69
N ALA A 278 -13.43 10.39 -4.53
CA ALA A 278 -14.65 10.34 -5.32
C ALA A 278 -15.91 10.28 -4.44
N TYR A 279 -15.90 9.44 -3.40
CA TYR A 279 -16.98 9.36 -2.42
C TYR A 279 -17.23 10.70 -1.71
N LYS A 280 -16.17 11.45 -1.40
CA LYS A 280 -16.26 12.78 -0.80
C LYS A 280 -16.54 13.92 -1.79
N ALA A 281 -16.76 13.61 -3.07
CA ALA A 281 -16.93 14.58 -4.15
C ALA A 281 -15.78 15.61 -4.28
N LEU A 282 -14.55 15.18 -3.95
CA LEU A 282 -13.35 16.01 -4.04
C LEU A 282 -12.69 15.87 -5.42
N LEU A 283 -13.19 16.62 -6.42
CA LEU A 283 -12.73 16.51 -7.81
C LEU A 283 -11.22 16.77 -7.98
N SER A 284 -10.72 17.88 -7.44
CA SER A 284 -9.31 18.27 -7.60
C SER A 284 -8.34 17.22 -7.00
N PRO A 285 -8.49 16.80 -5.73
CA PRO A 285 -7.71 15.70 -5.17
C PRO A 285 -7.87 14.37 -5.90
N CYS A 286 -9.08 14.05 -6.39
CA CYS A 286 -9.31 12.81 -7.14
C CYS A 286 -8.49 12.78 -8.44
N LEU A 287 -8.56 13.84 -9.24
CA LEU A 287 -7.74 13.99 -10.45
C LEU A 287 -6.24 13.98 -10.13
N LEU A 288 -5.85 14.62 -9.03
CA LEU A 288 -4.47 14.61 -8.58
C LEU A 288 -3.98 13.20 -8.24
N CYS A 289 -4.80 12.38 -7.59
CA CYS A 289 -4.47 10.99 -7.27
C CYS A 289 -4.36 10.13 -8.55
N ILE A 290 -5.22 10.36 -9.54
CA ILE A 290 -5.14 9.70 -10.85
C ILE A 290 -3.83 10.08 -11.55
N HIS A 291 -3.49 11.37 -11.59
CA HIS A 291 -2.21 11.81 -12.15
C HIS A 291 -1.02 11.28 -11.35
N PHE A 292 -1.12 11.19 -10.03
CA PHE A 292 -0.08 10.62 -9.19
C PHE A 292 0.14 9.13 -9.47
N LEU A 293 -0.93 8.36 -9.70
CA LEU A 293 -0.82 6.97 -10.13
C LEU A 293 -0.06 6.86 -11.47
N GLN A 294 -0.38 7.74 -12.43
CA GLN A 294 0.32 7.81 -13.71
C GLN A 294 1.81 8.19 -13.52
N MET A 295 2.10 9.16 -12.65
CA MET A 295 3.46 9.57 -12.29
C MET A 295 4.27 8.40 -11.73
N ILE A 296 3.69 7.59 -10.86
CA ILE A 296 4.33 6.42 -10.27
C ILE A 296 4.62 5.36 -11.32
N ILE A 297 3.63 5.01 -12.16
CA ILE A 297 3.80 3.98 -13.20
C ILE A 297 4.85 4.39 -14.23
N GLN A 298 4.90 5.67 -14.59
CA GLN A 298 5.83 6.21 -15.59
C GLN A 298 7.16 6.73 -15.00
N ALA A 299 7.33 6.67 -13.68
CA ALA A 299 8.49 7.17 -12.95
C ALA A 299 8.87 8.61 -13.37
N ARG A 300 7.91 9.54 -13.34
CA ARG A 300 8.12 10.94 -13.74
C ARG A 300 7.22 11.90 -12.98
N TRP A 301 7.60 13.17 -12.94
CA TRP A 301 6.72 14.22 -12.40
C TRP A 301 5.72 14.72 -13.42
N ILE A 302 4.59 15.24 -12.93
CA ILE A 302 3.54 15.86 -13.77
C ILE A 302 4.04 17.07 -14.58
N THR A 303 5.06 17.77 -14.07
CA THR A 303 5.65 18.94 -14.72
C THR A 303 6.77 18.59 -15.69
N ASP A 304 7.20 17.33 -15.72
CA ASP A 304 8.22 16.88 -16.66
C ASP A 304 7.61 16.74 -18.06
N PRO A 305 8.39 16.76 -19.14
CA PRO A 305 7.87 16.58 -20.50
C PRO A 305 7.26 15.20 -20.74
N ASP A 306 6.23 15.14 -21.59
CA ASP A 306 5.48 13.90 -21.81
C ASP A 306 6.28 12.78 -22.46
N VAL A 307 7.31 13.14 -23.20
CA VAL A 307 8.13 12.20 -23.96
C VAL A 307 8.99 11.29 -23.06
N LEU A 308 9.14 11.63 -21.78
CA LEU A 308 9.84 10.76 -20.82
C LEU A 308 9.11 9.44 -20.52
N THR A 309 7.85 9.28 -20.97
CA THR A 309 7.16 7.98 -20.91
C THR A 309 7.73 6.96 -21.88
N LEU A 310 8.41 7.41 -22.94
CA LEU A 310 8.98 6.52 -23.94
C LEU A 310 10.21 5.78 -23.39
N PRO A 311 10.39 4.51 -23.79
CA PRO A 311 11.55 3.73 -23.34
C PRO A 311 12.85 4.38 -23.81
N HIS A 312 13.93 4.14 -23.07
CA HIS A 312 15.30 4.63 -23.35
C HIS A 312 15.51 6.15 -23.28
N ILE A 313 14.47 6.95 -23.11
CA ILE A 313 14.57 8.41 -22.90
C ILE A 313 14.67 8.67 -21.40
N ILE A 314 15.89 8.53 -20.86
CA ILE A 314 16.15 8.65 -19.42
C ILE A 314 16.43 10.11 -19.05
N ASP A 315 17.26 10.80 -19.84
CA ASP A 315 17.69 12.16 -19.52
C ASP A 315 16.69 13.21 -20.01
N ARG A 316 16.32 14.11 -19.11
CA ARG A 316 15.37 15.21 -19.33
C ARG A 316 15.87 16.21 -20.38
N SER A 317 17.18 16.24 -20.64
CA SER A 317 17.75 17.05 -21.70
C SER A 317 17.30 16.59 -23.09
N PHE A 318 17.13 15.26 -23.29
CA PHE A 318 16.64 14.68 -24.56
C PHE A 318 15.20 15.04 -24.84
N ALA A 319 14.39 15.30 -23.81
CA ALA A 319 13.02 15.75 -24.02
C ALA A 319 12.96 17.10 -24.78
N ARG A 320 14.03 17.91 -24.77
CA ARG A 320 14.10 19.16 -25.56
C ARG A 320 14.20 18.93 -27.07
N ILE A 321 14.62 17.73 -27.51
CA ILE A 321 14.67 17.36 -28.93
C ILE A 321 13.24 17.32 -29.50
N PHE A 322 12.28 16.92 -28.67
CA PHE A 322 10.88 16.93 -29.01
C PHE A 322 10.30 18.29 -28.65
N SER A 323 10.27 19.19 -29.64
CA SER A 323 9.56 20.47 -29.53
C SER A 323 8.04 20.29 -29.42
N SER A 324 7.55 19.11 -29.80
CA SER A 324 6.14 18.72 -29.85
C SER A 324 5.70 17.91 -28.63
N ARG A 325 4.40 17.97 -28.32
CA ARG A 325 3.78 17.14 -27.28
C ARG A 325 3.73 15.68 -27.73
N LEU A 326 3.71 14.74 -26.78
CA LEU A 326 3.65 13.30 -27.07
C LEU A 326 2.48 12.93 -28.00
N CYS A 327 1.32 13.56 -27.84
CA CYS A 327 0.15 13.33 -28.69
C CYS A 327 0.35 13.68 -30.17
N GLN A 328 1.31 14.54 -30.51
CA GLN A 328 1.65 14.86 -31.89
C GLN A 328 2.62 13.83 -32.50
N LEU A 329 3.22 12.98 -31.67
CA LEU A 329 4.15 11.93 -32.09
C LEU A 329 3.46 10.61 -32.39
N THR A 330 2.17 10.46 -32.05
CA THR A 330 1.43 9.20 -32.32
C THR A 330 1.24 8.93 -33.81
N ASP A 331 1.22 9.97 -34.64
CA ASP A 331 1.03 9.84 -36.10
C ASP A 331 2.35 10.02 -36.89
N ILE A 332 3.49 10.00 -36.19
CA ILE A 332 4.80 10.23 -36.83
C ILE A 332 5.21 9.03 -37.69
N LYS A 333 5.83 9.30 -38.85
CA LYS A 333 6.48 8.25 -39.64
C LYS A 333 7.79 7.82 -38.98
N ARG A 334 8.11 6.52 -39.05
CA ARG A 334 9.37 5.96 -38.52
C ARG A 334 10.62 6.68 -39.04
N GLU A 335 10.62 7.04 -40.32
CA GLU A 335 11.74 7.77 -40.96
C GLU A 335 11.98 9.14 -40.32
N THR A 336 10.90 9.85 -40.01
CA THR A 336 10.94 11.16 -39.33
C THR A 336 11.39 11.00 -37.88
N LEU A 337 10.95 9.95 -37.18
CA LEU A 337 11.41 9.66 -35.83
C LEU A 337 12.92 9.31 -35.81
N ASN A 338 13.37 8.51 -36.79
CA ASN A 338 14.77 8.14 -36.92
C ASN A 338 15.64 9.37 -37.17
N SER A 339 15.26 10.26 -38.08
CA SER A 339 16.03 11.48 -38.35
C SER A 339 16.15 12.42 -37.13
N MET A 340 15.16 12.40 -36.23
CA MET A 340 15.17 13.19 -35.00
C MET A 340 16.12 12.64 -33.91
N ILE A 341 16.30 11.32 -33.81
CA ILE A 341 16.93 10.69 -32.62
C ILE A 341 18.13 9.77 -32.97
N GLN A 342 18.40 9.53 -34.26
CA GLN A 342 19.52 8.69 -34.72
C GLN A 342 20.90 9.10 -34.17
N THR A 343 21.08 10.36 -33.78
CA THR A 343 22.35 10.86 -33.21
C THR A 343 22.60 10.38 -31.79
N HIS A 344 21.57 9.85 -31.12
CA HIS A 344 21.59 9.59 -29.69
C HIS A 344 21.18 8.17 -29.29
N LEU A 345 20.37 7.50 -30.13
CA LEU A 345 19.89 6.15 -29.87
C LEU A 345 20.24 5.21 -31.02
N THR A 346 20.36 3.93 -30.68
CA THR A 346 20.55 2.86 -31.66
C THR A 346 19.27 2.57 -32.43
N THR A 347 19.38 1.99 -33.63
CA THR A 347 18.21 1.63 -34.46
C THR A 347 17.23 0.72 -33.72
N ALA A 348 17.71 -0.24 -32.92
CA ALA A 348 16.86 -1.11 -32.12
C ALA A 348 16.04 -0.33 -31.08
N GLN A 349 16.66 0.63 -30.38
CA GLN A 349 15.96 1.47 -29.41
C GLN A 349 14.93 2.39 -30.07
N ILE A 350 15.22 2.89 -31.29
CA ILE A 350 14.29 3.70 -32.06
C ILE A 350 13.07 2.87 -32.49
N ASP A 351 13.30 1.61 -32.85
CA ASP A 351 12.22 0.68 -33.20
C ASP A 351 11.35 0.35 -31.98
N ASP A 352 11.96 0.13 -30.82
CA ASP A 352 11.24 -0.07 -29.56
C ASP A 352 10.39 1.16 -29.18
N ILE A 353 10.92 2.37 -29.37
CA ILE A 353 10.18 3.62 -29.15
C ILE A 353 9.01 3.74 -30.14
N TYR A 354 9.24 3.44 -31.42
CA TYR A 354 8.20 3.50 -32.44
C TYR A 354 7.07 2.51 -32.16
N GLU A 355 7.41 1.27 -31.79
CA GLU A 355 6.44 0.26 -31.40
C GLU A 355 5.65 0.70 -30.16
N HIS A 356 6.30 1.31 -29.18
CA HIS A 356 5.63 1.83 -27.99
C HIS A 356 4.65 2.97 -28.35
N LEU A 357 5.03 3.89 -29.23
CA LEU A 357 4.16 4.97 -29.70
C LEU A 357 2.88 4.42 -30.37
N MET A 358 3.01 3.39 -31.20
CA MET A 358 1.87 2.75 -31.87
C MET A 358 0.94 1.99 -30.90
N ARG A 359 1.45 1.58 -29.74
CA ARG A 359 0.67 0.89 -28.70
C ARG A 359 -0.03 1.85 -27.74
N LEU A 360 0.24 3.15 -27.81
CA LEU A 360 -0.40 4.12 -26.92
C LEU A 360 -1.92 4.16 -27.20
N PRO A 361 -2.76 4.13 -26.15
CA PRO A 361 -4.21 4.14 -26.33
C PRO A 361 -4.66 5.51 -26.86
N GLN A 362 -5.28 5.50 -28.05
CA GLN A 362 -5.99 6.65 -28.60
C GLN A 362 -7.49 6.43 -28.40
N ILE A 363 -8.12 7.29 -27.60
CA ILE A 363 -9.55 7.22 -27.31
C ILE A 363 -10.18 8.52 -27.82
N GLU A 364 -11.00 8.42 -28.86
CA GLU A 364 -11.83 9.52 -29.33
C GLU A 364 -13.17 9.48 -28.60
N LEU A 365 -13.55 10.61 -27.99
CA LEU A 365 -14.76 10.71 -27.20
C LEU A 365 -15.76 11.64 -27.91
N THR A 366 -16.94 11.10 -28.22
CA THR A 366 -18.08 11.88 -28.68
C THR A 366 -19.15 11.92 -27.60
N PHE A 367 -19.47 13.12 -27.10
CA PHE A 367 -20.48 13.31 -26.05
C PHE A 367 -21.77 13.86 -26.63
N ASN A 368 -22.88 13.15 -26.37
CA ASN A 368 -24.22 13.63 -26.68
C ASN A 368 -24.98 13.86 -25.38
N ILE A 369 -25.54 15.05 -25.25
CA ILE A 369 -26.38 15.41 -24.11
C ILE A 369 -27.83 15.39 -24.56
N ARG A 370 -28.66 14.62 -23.85
CA ARG A 370 -30.10 14.55 -24.09
C ARG A 370 -30.87 15.15 -22.90
N GLY A 371 -31.84 16.01 -23.20
CA GLY A 371 -32.78 16.53 -22.20
C GLY A 371 -33.75 17.58 -22.77
N PHE A 372 -34.44 18.28 -21.88
CA PHE A 372 -35.57 19.17 -22.19
C PHE A 372 -35.18 20.63 -22.44
N TRP A 373 -34.90 21.02 -23.69
CA TRP A 373 -34.59 22.41 -23.99
C TRP A 373 -35.87 23.13 -24.36
N SER A 374 -36.23 24.18 -23.62
CA SER A 374 -37.37 25.04 -23.93
C SER A 374 -38.66 24.27 -24.29
N THR A 375 -38.98 23.20 -23.54
CA THR A 375 -40.14 22.28 -23.66
C THR A 375 -40.05 21.11 -24.66
N ARG A 376 -38.93 20.89 -25.37
CA ARG A 376 -38.74 19.70 -26.24
C ARG A 376 -37.57 18.84 -25.79
N VAL A 377 -37.75 17.52 -25.85
CA VAL A 377 -36.64 16.58 -25.67
C VAL A 377 -35.75 16.64 -26.90
N GLU A 378 -34.54 17.15 -26.75
CA GLU A 378 -33.55 17.23 -27.81
C GLU A 378 -32.27 16.52 -27.38
N THR A 379 -31.54 15.95 -28.35
CA THR A 379 -30.19 15.44 -28.16
C THR A 379 -29.25 16.38 -28.90
N ARG A 380 -28.25 16.92 -28.21
CA ARG A 380 -27.26 17.84 -28.78
C ARG A 380 -25.85 17.33 -28.49
N GLN A 381 -24.99 17.44 -29.49
CA GLN A 381 -23.56 17.14 -29.35
C GLN A 381 -22.86 18.33 -28.69
N LEU A 382 -21.93 18.07 -27.76
CA LEU A 382 -21.14 19.14 -27.14
C LEU A 382 -20.16 19.78 -28.16
N PRO A 383 -19.88 21.10 -28.07
CA PRO A 383 -20.36 22.05 -27.07
C PRO A 383 -21.78 22.57 -27.34
N ALA A 384 -22.68 22.45 -26.35
CA ALA A 384 -24.04 22.97 -26.38
C ALA A 384 -24.28 23.91 -25.19
N ASN A 385 -25.13 24.92 -25.34
CA ASN A 385 -25.52 25.79 -24.22
C ASN A 385 -26.36 25.00 -23.21
N VAL A 386 -25.78 24.71 -22.05
CA VAL A 386 -26.41 23.99 -20.93
C VAL A 386 -26.85 25.01 -19.89
N HIS A 387 -28.12 24.99 -19.50
CA HIS A 387 -28.67 25.80 -18.42
C HIS A 387 -28.70 25.02 -17.10
N ALA A 388 -28.27 25.62 -15.99
CA ALA A 388 -28.08 24.94 -14.71
C ALA A 388 -29.37 24.43 -14.04
N ASP A 389 -30.53 24.88 -14.51
CA ASP A 389 -31.87 24.61 -13.96
C ASP A 389 -32.59 23.41 -14.60
N GLN A 390 -31.94 22.69 -15.52
CA GLN A 390 -32.55 21.57 -16.24
C GLN A 390 -31.82 20.25 -15.94
N GLU A 391 -32.56 19.14 -16.01
CA GLU A 391 -31.99 17.80 -15.90
C GLU A 391 -31.48 17.33 -17.27
N TYR A 392 -30.22 16.88 -17.30
CA TYR A 392 -29.53 16.39 -18.49
C TYR A 392 -29.06 14.96 -18.27
N THR A 393 -29.12 14.14 -19.31
CA THR A 393 -28.52 12.80 -19.31
C THR A 393 -27.37 12.76 -20.31
N LEU A 394 -26.22 12.24 -19.87
CA LEU A 394 -25.07 11.94 -20.74
C LEU A 394 -25.35 10.61 -21.44
N GLN A 395 -25.29 10.59 -22.77
CA GLN A 395 -25.42 9.39 -23.59
C GLN A 395 -24.12 9.05 -24.32
#